data_AF-A0A4Q6BFP0-F1
#
_entry.id   AF-A0A4Q6BFP0-F1
#
_cell.length_a   1.000
_cell.length_b   1.000
_cell.length_c   1.000
_cell.angle_alpha   90.00
_cell.angle_beta   90.00
_cell.angle_gamma   90.00
#
_symmetry.space_group_name_H-M   'P 1'
#
loop_
_entity.id
_entity.type
_entity.pdbx_description
1 polymer ?
#
loop_
_entity_poly.entity_id
_entity_poly.type
_entity_poly.pdbx_seq_one_letter_code
_entity_poly.pdbx_strand_id
1 'polypeptide(L)'
;MPVKIRLQRHGSKKRPFYFIVVADARAPRDGKFIQKLGTYNPQTQPATIQLDRQRALDWLGKGAQPTDTVRKILSYKGVLYLKHLRRARRNPAYQRRDRRPAPGGAESEG
;
A
#
# COMPACT_ATOMS: atom_id res chain seq x y z
N MET A 1 7.13 19.59 3.44
CA MET A 1 8.17 18.52 3.39
C MET A 1 7.48 17.21 3.02
N PRO A 2 7.91 16.48 1.97
CA PRO A 2 7.20 15.27 1.55
C PRO A 2 7.58 14.06 2.42
N VAL A 3 6.58 13.43 3.04
CA VAL A 3 6.73 12.15 3.74
C VAL A 3 6.90 11.04 2.71
N LYS A 4 7.93 10.20 2.90
CA LYS A 4 8.23 9.08 2.00
C LYS A 4 8.11 7.74 2.71
N ILE A 5 7.67 6.73 1.96
CA ILE A 5 7.77 5.34 2.36
C ILE A 5 9.02 4.77 1.70
N ARG A 6 10.02 4.40 2.50
CA ARG A 6 11.36 4.02 2.02
C ARG A 6 11.89 2.79 2.74
N LEU A 7 12.96 2.22 2.19
CA LEU A 7 13.72 1.13 2.82
C LEU A 7 14.84 1.71 3.68
N GLN A 8 14.92 1.25 4.93
CA GLN A 8 16.02 1.51 5.85
C GLN A 8 16.84 0.23 6.01
N ARG A 9 18.17 0.31 5.93
CA ARG A 9 19.03 -0.88 6.01
C ARG A 9 19.29 -1.21 7.48
N HIS A 10 19.05 -2.46 7.86
CA HIS A 10 19.20 -2.95 9.23
C HIS A 10 19.93 -4.31 9.31
N GLY A 11 20.55 -4.72 8.21
CA GLY A 11 21.30 -5.98 8.12
C GLY A 11 22.81 -5.79 8.23
N SER A 12 23.51 -6.89 8.52
CA SER A 12 24.98 -6.91 8.65
C SER A 12 25.68 -6.93 7.28
N LYS A 13 27.02 -6.93 7.30
CA LYS A 13 27.83 -7.06 6.07
C LYS A 13 27.43 -8.36 5.33
N LYS A 14 27.22 -8.27 4.02
CA LYS A 14 26.75 -9.37 3.15
C LYS A 14 25.38 -9.98 3.52
N ARG A 15 24.65 -9.42 4.49
CA ARG A 15 23.32 -9.90 4.88
C ARG A 15 22.31 -8.75 4.90
N PRO A 16 21.86 -8.26 3.73
CA PRO A 16 20.95 -7.12 3.66
C PRO A 16 19.57 -7.50 4.24
N PHE A 17 19.10 -6.67 5.17
CA PHE A 17 17.75 -6.73 5.72
C PHE A 17 17.21 -5.30 5.78
N TYR A 18 15.95 -5.12 5.39
CA TYR A 18 15.36 -3.79 5.26
C TYR A 18 14.10 -3.63 6.08
N PHE A 19 13.97 -2.49 6.74
CA PHE A 19 12.70 -2.04 7.28
C PHE A 19 11.98 -1.20 6.24
N ILE A 20 10.68 -1.44 6.09
CA ILE A 20 9.79 -0.58 5.31
C ILE A 20 9.25 0.45 6.28
N VAL A 21 9.71 1.70 6.14
CA VAL A 21 9.43 2.77 7.10
C VAL A 21 8.84 4.00 6.41
N VAL A 22 8.04 4.74 7.16
CA VAL A 22 7.58 6.08 6.83
C VAL A 22 8.52 7.07 7.50
N ALA A 23 9.13 7.96 6.73
CA ALA A 23 10.03 8.98 7.24
C ALA A 23 9.92 10.27 6.43
N ASP A 24 10.38 11.38 7.00
CA ASP A 24 10.58 12.61 6.24
C ASP A 24 11.64 12.37 5.15
N ALA A 25 11.43 12.92 3.94
CA ALA A 25 12.39 12.82 2.85
C ALA A 25 13.78 13.37 3.19
N ARG A 26 13.88 14.36 4.11
CA ARG A 26 15.16 14.97 4.52
C ARG A 26 15.90 14.17 5.60
N ALA A 27 15.23 13.22 6.27
CA ALA A 27 15.86 12.42 7.30
C ALA A 27 16.95 11.50 6.68
N PRO A 28 18.08 11.26 7.35
CA PRO A 28 19.11 10.34 6.85
C PRO A 28 18.55 8.92 6.70
N ARG A 29 19.11 8.12 5.78
CA ARG A 29 18.56 6.78 5.42
C ARG A 29 18.30 5.92 6.66
N ASP A 30 19.27 5.87 7.56
CA ASP A 30 19.26 5.01 8.73
C ASP A 30 18.91 5.75 10.03
N GLY A 31 18.38 6.97 9.94
CA GLY A 31 17.98 7.78 11.10
C GLY A 31 16.55 7.56 11.58
N LYS A 32 16.03 8.59 12.25
CA LYS A 32 14.67 8.61 12.83
C LYS A 32 13.61 8.45 11.74
N PHE A 33 12.67 7.54 11.97
CA PHE A 33 11.47 7.36 11.17
C PHE A 33 10.22 7.65 12.00
N ILE A 34 9.11 7.90 11.32
CA ILE A 34 7.81 8.19 11.94
C ILE A 34 7.13 6.88 12.36
N GLN A 35 7.06 5.91 11.44
CA GLN A 35 6.42 4.63 11.70
C GLN A 35 7.03 3.51 10.85
N LYS A 36 7.19 2.32 11.46
CA LYS A 36 7.54 1.08 10.76
C LYS A 36 6.28 0.41 10.23
N LEU A 37 6.24 0.13 8.93
CA LEU A 37 5.14 -0.56 8.25
C LEU A 37 5.41 -2.05 8.07
N GLY A 38 6.68 -2.45 8.06
CA GLY A 38 7.04 -3.83 7.76
C GLY A 38 8.53 -4.08 7.63
N THR A 39 8.84 -5.26 7.10
CA THR A 39 10.19 -5.75 6.85
C THR A 39 10.28 -6.39 5.47
N TYR A 40 11.47 -6.34 4.89
CA TYR A 40 11.80 -6.94 3.61
C TYR A 40 13.15 -7.64 3.71
N ASN A 41 13.14 -8.95 3.47
CA ASN A 41 14.32 -9.79 3.40
C ASN A 41 14.49 -10.33 1.97
N PRO A 42 15.43 -9.79 1.17
CA PRO A 42 15.72 -10.31 -0.16
C PRO A 42 16.54 -11.61 -0.15
N GLN A 43 17.10 -12.04 0.98
CA GLN A 43 17.97 -13.21 1.04
C GLN A 43 17.22 -14.54 1.09
N THR A 44 15.91 -14.54 1.36
CA THR A 44 15.12 -15.77 1.36
C THR A 44 14.60 -16.05 -0.04
N GLN A 45 14.38 -17.33 -0.35
CA GLN A 45 13.76 -17.77 -1.60
C GLN A 45 12.44 -18.47 -1.27
N PRO A 46 11.26 -17.87 -1.54
CA PRO A 46 11.04 -16.52 -2.09
C PRO A 46 11.36 -15.39 -1.09
N ALA A 47 11.50 -14.16 -1.58
CA ALA A 47 11.82 -13.00 -0.73
C ALA A 47 10.72 -12.76 0.32
N THR A 48 11.10 -12.74 1.59
CA THR A 48 10.17 -12.60 2.71
C THR A 48 9.80 -11.14 2.85
N ILE A 49 8.51 -10.85 2.74
CA ILE A 49 7.94 -9.51 2.90
C ILE A 49 6.82 -9.61 3.94
N GLN A 50 7.03 -8.95 5.07
CA GLN A 50 5.99 -8.74 6.09
C GLN A 50 5.58 -7.27 6.05
N LEU A 51 4.30 -7.01 5.80
CA LEU A 51 3.80 -5.65 5.64
C LEU A 51 2.42 -5.53 6.27
N ASP A 52 2.25 -4.52 7.12
CA ASP A 52 0.93 -4.08 7.56
C ASP A 52 0.25 -3.32 6.41
N ARG A 53 -0.67 -4.01 5.74
CA ARG A 53 -1.40 -3.51 4.57
C ARG A 53 -2.30 -2.33 4.93
N GLN A 54 -2.93 -2.34 6.11
CA GLN A 54 -3.86 -1.29 6.51
C GLN A 54 -3.10 0.01 6.81
N ARG A 55 -2.04 -0.06 7.63
CA ARG A 55 -1.21 1.11 7.92
C ARG A 55 -0.56 1.68 6.67
N ALA A 56 -0.05 0.83 5.78
CA ALA A 56 0.52 1.27 4.51
C ALA A 56 -0.51 2.03 3.65
N LEU A 57 -1.74 1.51 3.60
CA LEU A 57 -2.83 2.13 2.84
C LEU A 57 -3.24 3.49 3.42
N ASP A 58 -3.27 3.62 4.74
CA ASP A 58 -3.59 4.88 5.42
C ASP A 58 -2.53 5.95 5.12
N TRP A 59 -1.24 5.61 5.17
CA TRP A 59 -0.16 6.53 4.81
C TRP A 59 -0.19 6.94 3.33
N LEU A 60 -0.50 6.00 2.43
CA LEU A 60 -0.70 6.31 1.02
C LEU A 60 -1.91 7.22 0.79
N GLY A 61 -2.94 7.13 1.63
CA GLY A 61 -4.11 8.02 1.63
C GLY A 61 -3.77 9.43 2.12
N LYS A 62 -2.88 9.55 3.12
CA LYS A 62 -2.33 10.82 3.63
C LYS A 62 -1.34 11.52 2.68
N GLY A 63 -1.03 10.90 1.53
CA GLY A 63 -0.14 11.47 0.53
C GLY A 63 1.34 11.07 0.64
N ALA A 64 1.67 10.06 1.47
CA ALA A 64 3.03 9.55 1.53
C ALA A 64 3.46 8.94 0.18
N GLN A 65 4.67 9.30 -0.27
CA GLN A 65 5.19 8.87 -1.57
C GLN A 65 6.13 7.66 -1.41
N PRO A 66 5.83 6.49 -1.99
CA PRO A 66 6.73 5.34 -1.95
C PRO A 66 7.91 5.51 -2.91
N THR A 67 9.09 5.03 -2.52
CA THR A 67 10.23 4.86 -3.45
C THR A 67 9.99 3.68 -4.41
N ASP A 68 10.77 3.56 -5.47
CA ASP A 68 10.46 2.60 -6.56
C ASP A 68 10.41 1.14 -6.11
N THR A 69 11.39 0.69 -5.31
CA THR A 69 11.38 -0.68 -4.75
C THR A 69 10.21 -0.90 -3.80
N VAL A 70 9.89 0.09 -2.96
CA VAL A 70 8.73 0.01 -2.04
C VAL A 70 7.43 -0.03 -2.85
N ARG A 71 7.32 0.74 -3.94
CA ARG A 71 6.16 0.70 -4.84
C ARG A 71 5.95 -0.70 -5.42
N LYS A 72 7.02 -1.37 -5.85
CA LYS A 72 6.95 -2.78 -6.32
C LYS A 72 6.47 -3.72 -5.22
N ILE A 73 6.99 -3.59 -4.00
CA ILE A 73 6.55 -4.38 -2.84
C ILE A 73 5.06 -4.14 -2.52
N LEU A 74 4.63 -2.87 -2.51
CA LEU A 74 3.23 -2.49 -2.26
C LEU A 74 2.29 -3.00 -3.35
N SER A 75 2.74 -2.99 -4.61
CA SER A 75 2.01 -3.58 -5.73
C SER A 75 1.86 -5.09 -5.57
N TYR A 76 2.97 -5.78 -5.30
CA TYR A 76 3.00 -7.24 -5.11
C TYR A 76 2.13 -7.69 -3.94
N LYS A 77 2.08 -6.92 -2.85
CA LYS A 77 1.20 -7.19 -1.69
C LYS A 77 -0.25 -6.70 -1.87
N GLY A 78 -0.61 -6.17 -3.04
CA GLY A 78 -1.97 -5.72 -3.36
C GLY A 78 -2.40 -4.40 -2.71
N VAL A 79 -1.51 -3.68 -2.02
CA VAL A 79 -1.86 -2.42 -1.32
C VAL A 79 -2.22 -1.32 -2.31
N LEU A 80 -1.49 -1.19 -3.43
CA LEU A 80 -1.80 -0.21 -4.46
C LEU A 80 -3.12 -0.52 -5.18
N TYR A 81 -3.42 -1.81 -5.37
CA TYR A 81 -4.70 -2.26 -5.90
C TYR A 81 -5.86 -1.89 -4.97
N LEU A 82 -5.73 -2.17 -3.67
CA LEU A 82 -6.71 -1.75 -2.66
C LEU A 82 -6.90 -0.23 -2.63
N LYS A 83 -5.82 0.56 -2.77
CA LYS A 83 -5.90 2.02 -2.88
C LYS A 83 -6.72 2.45 -4.10
N HIS A 84 -6.49 1.83 -5.25
CA HIS A 84 -7.24 2.12 -6.47
C HIS A 84 -8.74 1.80 -6.30
N LEU A 85 -9.07 0.62 -5.76
CA LEU A 85 -10.45 0.22 -5.49
C LEU A 85 -11.15 1.16 -4.49
N ARG A 86 -10.46 1.57 -3.42
CA ARG A 86 -11.00 2.56 -2.46
C ARG A 86 -11.31 3.90 -3.14
N ARG A 87 -10.47 4.34 -4.09
CA ARG A 87 -10.73 5.56 -4.88
C ARG A 87 -11.92 5.39 -5.82
N ALA A 88 -12.03 4.25 -6.50
CA ALA A 88 -13.14 3.96 -7.42
C ALA A 88 -14.50 3.95 -6.70
N ARG A 89 -14.59 3.32 -5.52
CA ARG A 89 -15.83 3.31 -4.70
C ARG A 89 -16.32 4.71 -4.31
N ARG A 90 -15.39 5.66 -4.11
CA ARG A 90 -15.73 7.04 -3.77
C ARG A 90 -16.17 7.87 -5.00
N ASN A 91 -15.96 7.38 -6.22
CA ASN A 91 -16.34 8.10 -7.43
C ASN A 91 -17.84 7.93 -7.71
N PRO A 92 -18.65 9.02 -7.67
CA PRO A 92 -20.10 8.95 -7.91
C PRO A 92 -20.47 8.45 -9.32
N ALA A 93 -19.57 8.57 -10.29
CA ALA A 93 -19.77 8.03 -11.64
C ALA A 93 -19.84 6.49 -11.66
N TYR A 94 -19.14 5.81 -10.73
CA TYR A 94 -19.19 4.35 -10.61
C TYR A 94 -20.48 3.89 -9.90
N GLN A 95 -20.88 4.62 -8.86
CA GLN A 95 -22.08 4.32 -8.05
C GLN A 95 -23.39 4.34 -8.87
N ARG A 96 -23.45 5.12 -9.97
CA ARG A 96 -24.63 5.18 -10.84
C ARG A 96 -24.79 3.95 -11.75
N ARG A 97 -23.71 3.21 -12.07
CA ARG A 97 -23.78 2.04 -12.96
C ARG A 97 -24.19 0.76 -12.24
N ASP A 98 -23.85 0.62 -10.96
CA ASP A 98 -24.21 -0.55 -10.15
C ASP A 98 -25.67 -0.52 -9.65
N ARG A 99 -26.41 0.59 -9.87
CA ARG A 99 -27.86 0.70 -9.58
C ARG A 99 -28.75 0.25 -10.74
N ARG A 100 -28.31 -0.68 -11.60
CA ARG A 100 -29.30 -1.41 -12.42
C ARG A 100 -30.11 -2.28 -11.47
N PRO A 101 -31.45 -2.14 -11.40
CA PRO A 101 -32.26 -3.08 -10.64
C PRO A 101 -32.01 -4.48 -11.20
N ALA A 102 -31.92 -5.47 -10.30
CA ALA A 102 -31.87 -6.87 -10.71
C ALA A 102 -33.09 -7.16 -11.61
N PRO A 103 -32.95 -7.88 -12.73
CA PRO A 103 -34.09 -8.29 -13.53
C PRO A 103 -34.87 -9.35 -12.73
N GLY A 104 -35.89 -8.91 -11.99
CA GLY A 104 -36.72 -9.76 -11.16
C GLY A 104 -37.73 -8.93 -10.38
N GLY A 105 -38.92 -8.75 -10.97
CA GLY A 105 -39.99 -7.97 -10.38
C GLY A 105 -41.05 -7.54 -11.40
N ALA A 106 -41.42 -8.44 -12.31
CA ALA A 106 -42.62 -8.31 -13.12
C ALA A 106 -43.35 -9.66 -13.05
N GLU A 107 -43.77 -10.01 -11.84
CA GLU A 107 -44.88 -10.96 -11.67
C GLU A 107 -46.14 -10.13 -11.89
N SER A 108 -46.74 -10.33 -13.07
CA SER A 108 -48.00 -9.78 -13.50
C SER A 108 -49.15 -10.37 -12.67
N GLU A 109 -49.85 -9.51 -11.93
CA GLU A 109 -51.26 -9.74 -11.62
C GLU A 109 -52.06 -9.72 -12.94
N GLY A 110 -52.92 -10.72 -13.15
CA GLY A 110 -53.80 -10.85 -14.32
C GLY A 110 -54.18 -12.28 -14.61
#